data_AF-A0A7K0KH59-F1
#
_entry.id   AF-A0A7K0KH59-F1
#
_cell.length_a   1.000
_cell.length_b   1.000
_cell.length_c   1.000
_cell.angle_alpha   90.00
_cell.angle_beta   90.00
_cell.angle_gamma   90.00
#
_symmetry.space_group_name_H-M   'P 1'
#
loop_
_entity.id
_entity.type
_entity.pdbx_description
1 polymer ?
#
loop_
_entity_poly.entity_id
_entity_poly.type
_entity_poly.pdbx_seq_one_letter_code
_entity_poly.pdbx_strand_id
1 'polypeptide(L)'
;MDSNINKFQMNLFRLEKDVRKLEKEYLDEVNEDSLKKFAVRTKQVAMAVLEEYYFSVDNFYTKGEFKIQDEGKFNDFMDFHDGYRAQMKQWIAQNKIVIQQSRLSEIPVKPTMDSEGNLKEPAVVAGAGAIIVVALAIFSKSWLAVAAALLTAGLSAASYKRNVNKKERDYQFKLQQYEIQVKQTRDKMTNGIIADLKEWLSQAEKQSDKILASFNVE
;
A
#
# COMPACT_ATOMS: atom_id res chain seq x y z
N MET A 1 0.59 31.16 23.74
CA MET A 1 -0.30 30.70 22.65
C MET A 1 0.20 29.32 22.29
N ASP A 2 -0.23 28.33 23.06
CA ASP A 2 0.11 26.94 22.79
C ASP A 2 -0.77 26.49 21.64
N SER A 3 -0.13 26.13 20.53
CA SER A 3 -0.79 25.79 19.28
C SER A 3 -1.67 24.54 19.47
N ASN A 4 -2.97 24.64 19.21
CA ASN A 4 -3.94 23.53 19.19
C ASN A 4 -3.66 22.47 18.11
N ILE A 5 -2.55 22.58 17.37
CA ILE A 5 -2.04 21.71 16.30
C ILE A 5 -1.97 20.22 16.70
N ASN A 6 -2.03 19.87 17.99
CA ASN A 6 -1.92 18.48 18.48
C ASN A 6 -3.24 17.70 18.62
N LYS A 7 -4.41 18.25 18.31
CA LYS A 7 -5.69 17.59 18.66
C LYS A 7 -6.20 16.55 17.63
N PHE A 8 -5.81 16.69 16.36
CA PHE A 8 -6.14 15.73 15.30
C PHE A 8 -4.85 15.22 14.69
N GLN A 9 -4.43 14.03 15.12
CA GLN A 9 -3.28 13.37 14.52
C GLN A 9 -3.76 12.24 13.62
N MET A 10 -3.18 12.17 12.43
CA MET A 10 -3.39 11.05 11.54
C MET A 10 -3.04 9.73 12.24
N ASN A 11 -3.91 8.71 12.16
CA ASN A 11 -3.67 7.43 12.84
C ASN A 11 -2.71 6.51 12.04
N LEU A 12 -1.45 6.92 11.96
CA LEU A 12 -0.39 6.21 11.24
C LEU A 12 -0.06 4.85 11.87
N PHE A 13 -0.31 4.69 13.18
CA PHE A 13 -0.16 3.41 13.87
C PHE A 13 -1.17 2.38 13.37
N ARG A 14 -2.46 2.77 13.26
CA ARG A 14 -3.49 1.91 12.69
C ARG A 14 -3.19 1.55 11.23
N LEU A 15 -2.76 2.53 10.42
CA LEU A 15 -2.35 2.27 9.02
C LEU A 15 -1.34 1.12 8.96
N GLU A 16 -0.25 1.22 9.72
CA GLU A 16 0.79 0.20 9.73
C GLU A 16 0.25 -1.16 10.19
N LYS A 17 -0.49 -1.19 11.30
CA LYS A 17 -1.07 -2.42 11.86
C LYS A 17 -1.99 -3.12 10.84
N ASP A 18 -2.87 -2.37 10.18
CA ASP A 18 -3.85 -2.92 9.25
C ASP A 18 -3.17 -3.42 7.95
N VAL A 19 -2.19 -2.69 7.42
CA VAL A 19 -1.42 -3.15 6.24
C VAL A 19 -0.61 -4.41 6.54
N ARG A 20 -0.01 -4.52 7.74
CA ARG A 20 0.67 -5.75 8.19
C ARG A 20 -0.27 -6.94 8.36
N LYS A 21 -1.51 -6.68 8.76
CA LYS A 21 -2.54 -7.72 8.81
C LYS A 21 -2.87 -8.22 7.41
N LEU A 22 -3.04 -7.31 6.45
CA LEU A 22 -3.29 -7.65 5.04
C LEU A 22 -2.13 -8.42 4.41
N GLU A 23 -0.88 -8.08 4.75
CA GLU A 23 0.31 -8.83 4.33
C GLU A 23 0.20 -10.31 4.74
N LYS A 24 -0.14 -10.59 5.99
CA LYS A 24 -0.32 -11.96 6.48
C LYS A 24 -1.53 -12.65 5.85
N GLU A 25 -2.62 -11.92 5.62
CA GLU A 25 -3.87 -12.47 5.07
C GLU A 25 -3.75 -12.85 3.58
N TYR A 26 -3.01 -12.07 2.80
CA TYR A 26 -2.98 -12.21 1.34
C TYR A 26 -1.62 -12.63 0.77
N LEU A 27 -0.51 -12.44 1.48
CA LEU A 27 0.84 -12.68 0.92
C LEU A 27 1.55 -13.90 1.51
N ASP A 28 0.84 -14.77 2.23
CA ASP A 28 1.35 -16.09 2.63
C ASP A 28 1.39 -17.05 1.44
N GLU A 29 0.35 -17.05 0.59
CA GLU A 29 0.35 -17.71 -0.72
C GLU A 29 0.27 -16.67 -1.84
N VAL A 30 1.43 -16.36 -2.42
CA VAL A 30 1.52 -15.31 -3.44
C VAL A 30 1.01 -15.81 -4.79
N ASN A 31 -0.09 -15.22 -5.25
CA ASN A 31 -0.65 -15.35 -6.59
C ASN A 31 -1.23 -14.00 -7.06
N GLU A 32 -1.74 -13.93 -8.29
CA GLU A 32 -2.18 -12.67 -8.89
C GLU A 32 -3.37 -12.06 -8.14
N ASP A 33 -4.35 -12.89 -7.79
CA ASP A 33 -5.53 -12.47 -7.04
C ASP A 33 -5.16 -11.99 -5.63
N SER A 34 -4.22 -12.66 -4.98
CA SER A 34 -3.79 -12.31 -3.62
C SER A 34 -3.01 -10.99 -3.57
N LEU A 35 -2.12 -10.74 -4.54
CA LEU A 35 -1.45 -9.43 -4.68
C LEU A 35 -2.41 -8.31 -5.05
N LYS A 36 -3.39 -8.57 -5.92
CA LYS A 36 -4.42 -7.61 -6.28
C LYS A 36 -5.28 -7.25 -5.07
N LYS A 37 -5.74 -8.24 -4.31
CA LYS A 37 -6.49 -8.04 -3.06
C LYS A 37 -5.67 -7.25 -2.06
N PHE A 38 -4.40 -7.62 -1.85
CA PHE A 38 -3.50 -6.88 -0.98
C PHE A 38 -3.39 -5.40 -1.38
N ALA A 39 -3.16 -5.10 -2.66
CA ALA A 39 -3.03 -3.72 -3.14
C ALA A 39 -4.33 -2.91 -2.99
N VAL A 40 -5.47 -3.47 -3.40
CA VAL A 40 -6.78 -2.81 -3.28
C VAL A 40 -7.11 -2.53 -1.81
N ARG A 41 -6.96 -3.54 -0.94
CA ARG A 41 -7.27 -3.41 0.48
C ARG A 41 -6.34 -2.43 1.18
N THR A 42 -5.05 -2.46 0.85
CA THR A 42 -4.07 -1.50 1.39
C THR A 42 -4.43 -0.05 1.03
N LYS A 43 -4.85 0.20 -0.22
CA LYS A 43 -5.35 1.52 -0.64
C LYS A 43 -6.60 1.92 0.16
N GLN A 44 -7.54 0.99 0.36
CA GLN A 44 -8.75 1.23 1.15
C GLN A 44 -8.44 1.58 2.61
N VAL A 45 -7.45 0.92 3.22
CA VAL A 45 -7.00 1.25 4.59
C VAL A 45 -6.50 2.69 4.66
N ALA A 46 -5.64 3.11 3.73
CA ALA A 46 -5.13 4.48 3.71
C ALA A 46 -6.24 5.52 3.51
N MET A 47 -7.18 5.25 2.59
CA MET A 47 -8.36 6.09 2.37
C MET A 47 -9.24 6.20 3.62
N ALA A 48 -9.50 5.07 4.30
CA ALA A 48 -10.30 5.07 5.53
C ALA A 48 -9.64 5.87 6.66
N VAL A 49 -8.31 5.76 6.83
CA VAL A 49 -7.57 6.54 7.82
C VAL A 49 -7.67 8.05 7.51
N LEU A 50 -7.55 8.45 6.24
CA LEU A 50 -7.71 9.84 5.84
C LEU A 50 -9.15 10.35 6.04
N GLU A 51 -10.15 9.55 5.65
CA GLU A 51 -11.56 9.89 5.80
C GLU A 51 -11.96 10.11 7.26
N GLU A 52 -11.57 9.19 8.13
CA GLU A 52 -11.80 9.33 9.57
C GLU A 52 -11.13 10.60 10.13
N TYR A 53 -9.91 10.91 9.68
CA TYR A 53 -9.21 12.13 10.07
C TYR A 53 -9.97 13.39 9.66
N TYR A 54 -10.26 13.59 8.37
CA TYR A 54 -10.86 14.87 7.94
C TYR A 54 -12.33 14.98 8.39
N PHE A 55 -13.05 13.87 8.59
CA PHE A 55 -14.37 13.92 9.22
C PHE A 55 -14.29 14.30 10.70
N SER A 56 -13.23 13.90 11.41
CA SER A 56 -13.03 14.31 12.81
C SER A 56 -12.76 15.81 12.90
N VAL A 57 -11.91 16.33 12.01
CA VAL A 57 -11.64 17.78 11.89
C VAL A 57 -12.93 18.54 11.58
N ASP A 58 -13.68 18.11 10.57
CA ASP A 58 -14.93 18.75 10.20
C ASP A 58 -15.96 18.73 11.36
N ASN A 59 -16.14 17.59 12.03
CA ASN A 59 -17.05 17.51 13.17
C ASN A 59 -16.65 18.46 14.30
N PHE A 60 -15.35 18.66 14.50
CA PHE A 60 -14.83 19.56 15.54
C PHE A 60 -15.23 21.02 15.32
N TYR A 61 -15.12 21.50 14.09
CA TYR A 61 -15.46 22.89 13.73
C TYR A 61 -16.95 23.10 13.41
N THR A 62 -17.74 22.04 13.25
CA THR A 62 -19.17 22.16 12.91
C THR A 62 -20.11 21.87 14.08
N LYS A 63 -19.77 20.90 14.92
CA LYS A 63 -20.60 20.40 16.02
C LYS A 63 -19.85 20.26 17.34
N GLY A 64 -18.52 20.38 17.30
CA GLY A 64 -17.64 20.12 18.43
C GLY A 64 -17.34 21.36 19.26
N GLU A 65 -16.28 21.22 20.05
CA GLU A 65 -15.82 22.20 21.03
C GLU A 65 -15.41 23.54 20.40
N PHE A 66 -14.92 23.52 19.16
CA PHE A 66 -14.51 24.72 18.41
C PHE A 66 -15.48 25.03 17.28
N LYS A 67 -16.78 24.77 17.51
CA LYS A 67 -17.83 25.11 16.56
C LYS A 67 -17.70 26.58 16.14
N ILE A 68 -17.61 26.81 14.82
CA ILE A 68 -17.59 28.14 14.21
C ILE A 68 -18.92 28.83 14.55
N GLN A 69 -18.83 29.98 15.24
CA GLN A 69 -19.99 30.74 15.71
C GLN A 69 -20.47 31.78 14.69
N ASP A 70 -19.55 32.27 13.85
CA ASP A 70 -19.87 33.19 12.77
C ASP A 70 -20.59 32.44 11.66
N GLU A 71 -21.84 32.79 11.39
CA GLU A 71 -22.68 32.10 10.40
C GLU A 71 -22.12 32.18 8.98
N GLY A 72 -21.50 33.31 8.61
CA GLY A 72 -20.88 33.47 7.30
C GLY A 72 -19.71 32.51 7.14
N LYS A 73 -18.79 32.50 8.09
CA LYS A 73 -17.65 31.57 8.10
C LYS A 73 -18.08 30.11 8.18
N PHE A 74 -19.13 29.81 8.95
CA PHE A 74 -19.67 28.46 9.05
C PHE A 74 -20.23 28.00 7.69
N ASN A 75 -20.95 28.87 6.98
CA ASN A 75 -21.48 28.57 5.65
C ASN A 75 -20.34 28.35 4.64
N ASP A 76 -19.32 29.21 4.65
CA ASP A 76 -18.14 29.05 3.77
C ASP A 76 -17.38 27.75 4.07
N PHE A 77 -17.21 27.41 5.35
CA PHE A 77 -16.55 26.17 5.78
C PHE A 77 -17.31 24.92 5.32
N MET A 78 -18.65 24.97 5.38
CA MET A 78 -19.56 23.87 5.02
C MET A 78 -19.91 23.83 3.53
N ASP A 79 -19.42 24.78 2.73
CA ASP A 79 -19.76 24.88 1.32
C ASP A 79 -19.43 23.58 0.57
N PHE A 80 -20.36 23.14 -0.27
CA PHE A 80 -20.25 21.86 -0.95
C PHE A 80 -19.20 21.85 -2.07
N HIS A 81 -18.91 23.02 -2.64
CA HIS A 81 -17.97 23.19 -3.74
C HIS A 81 -16.59 23.60 -3.25
N ASP A 82 -16.53 24.54 -2.31
CA ASP A 82 -15.29 25.21 -1.90
C ASP A 82 -15.01 25.09 -0.39
N GLY A 83 -15.88 24.44 0.38
CA GLY A 83 -15.70 24.23 1.82
C GLY A 83 -14.60 23.22 2.15
N TYR A 84 -14.32 23.05 3.44
CA TYR A 84 -13.20 22.22 3.93
C TYR A 84 -13.22 20.79 3.35
N ARG A 85 -14.37 20.12 3.41
CA ARG A 85 -14.54 18.75 2.88
C ARG A 85 -14.34 18.69 1.36
N ALA A 86 -14.79 19.71 0.65
CA ALA A 86 -14.70 19.76 -0.81
C ALA A 86 -13.23 19.91 -1.24
N GLN A 87 -12.50 20.82 -0.59
CA GLN A 87 -11.07 21.03 -0.83
C GLN A 87 -10.23 19.78 -0.48
N MET A 88 -10.52 19.09 0.62
CA MET A 88 -9.84 17.82 0.95
C MET A 88 -10.11 16.74 -0.11
N LYS A 89 -11.36 16.58 -0.58
CA LYS A 89 -11.70 15.66 -1.66
C LYS A 89 -11.00 16.01 -2.97
N GLN A 90 -10.92 17.29 -3.30
CA GLN A 90 -10.20 17.77 -4.48
C GLN A 90 -8.72 17.43 -4.38
N TRP A 91 -8.09 17.68 -3.23
CA TRP A 91 -6.69 17.31 -3.01
C TRP A 91 -6.46 15.81 -3.19
N ILE A 92 -7.33 14.96 -2.63
CA ILE A 92 -7.26 13.49 -2.79
C ILE A 92 -7.33 13.09 -4.27
N ALA A 93 -8.23 13.71 -5.05
CA ALA A 93 -8.39 13.41 -6.46
C ALA A 93 -7.16 13.78 -7.30
N GLN A 94 -6.48 14.88 -6.92
CA GLN A 94 -5.28 15.38 -7.59
C GLN A 94 -3.99 14.66 -7.14
N ASN A 95 -3.94 14.21 -5.90
CA ASN A 95 -2.76 13.60 -5.27
C ASN A 95 -2.99 12.11 -5.09
N LYS A 96 -2.92 11.35 -6.18
CA LYS A 96 -3.06 9.88 -6.12
C LYS A 96 -1.91 9.27 -5.32
N ILE A 97 -2.19 8.22 -4.58
CA ILE A 97 -1.16 7.42 -3.89
C ILE A 97 -0.20 6.83 -4.94
N VAL A 98 1.08 7.16 -4.82
CA VAL A 98 2.16 6.62 -5.65
C VAL A 98 3.15 5.89 -4.77
N ILE A 99 3.38 4.61 -5.06
CA ILE A 99 4.39 3.80 -4.37
C ILE A 99 5.75 4.01 -5.08
N GLN A 100 6.70 4.62 -4.39
CA GLN A 100 8.03 4.98 -4.90
C GLN A 100 9.15 4.19 -4.23
N GLN A 101 9.02 3.86 -2.95
CA GLN A 101 10.09 3.22 -2.16
C GLN A 101 10.22 1.71 -2.37
N SER A 102 9.40 1.09 -3.22
CA SER A 102 9.56 -0.32 -3.61
C SER A 102 10.68 -0.56 -4.64
N ARG A 103 11.76 0.24 -4.64
CA ARG A 103 12.94 -0.07 -5.44
C ARG A 103 13.67 -1.25 -4.80
N LEU A 104 13.26 -2.47 -5.14
CA LEU A 104 14.03 -3.66 -4.81
C LEU A 104 15.31 -3.63 -5.65
N SER A 105 16.45 -3.48 -4.98
CA SER A 105 17.77 -3.67 -5.58
C SER A 105 18.04 -5.14 -5.93
N GLU A 106 17.26 -6.07 -5.37
CA GLU A 106 17.48 -7.51 -5.50
C GLU A 106 16.13 -8.22 -5.70
N ILE A 107 15.94 -8.76 -6.90
CA ILE A 107 14.84 -9.67 -7.24
C ILE A 107 15.31 -11.09 -6.87
N PRO A 108 14.51 -11.90 -6.16
CA PRO A 108 14.88 -13.28 -5.84
C PRO A 108 15.30 -14.04 -7.10
N VAL A 109 16.53 -14.54 -7.11
CA VAL A 109 17.05 -15.32 -8.24
C VAL A 109 16.60 -16.76 -8.07
N LYS A 110 15.87 -17.26 -9.06
CA LYS A 110 15.40 -18.65 -9.11
C LYS A 110 16.60 -19.61 -9.04
N PRO A 111 16.61 -20.59 -8.13
CA PRO A 111 17.65 -21.61 -8.14
C PRO A 111 17.55 -22.44 -9.43
N THR A 112 18.60 -22.42 -10.24
CA THR A 112 18.76 -23.34 -11.37
C THR A 112 19.18 -24.71 -10.83
N MET A 113 18.51 -25.77 -11.28
CA MET A 113 19.10 -27.10 -11.18
C MET A 113 20.12 -27.22 -12.30
N ASP A 114 21.37 -27.48 -11.97
CA ASP A 114 22.34 -28.01 -12.92
C ASP A 114 21.90 -29.43 -13.29
N SER A 115 20.99 -29.53 -14.24
CA SER A 115 20.63 -30.78 -14.88
C SER A 115 20.23 -30.47 -16.30
N GLU A 116 21.02 -30.98 -17.24
CA GLU A 116 20.82 -31.04 -18.70
C GLU A 116 19.56 -31.84 -19.09
N GLY A 117 18.45 -31.65 -18.39
CA GLY A 117 17.17 -32.28 -18.67
C GLY A 117 16.13 -31.20 -18.85
N ASN A 118 15.81 -30.90 -20.11
CA ASN A 118 14.71 -30.07 -20.60
C ASN A 118 13.48 -30.06 -19.68
N LEU A 119 13.49 -29.22 -18.64
CA LEU A 119 12.28 -28.70 -18.03
C LEU A 119 11.82 -27.60 -18.97
N LYS A 120 10.98 -27.96 -19.96
CA LYS A 120 10.27 -26.99 -20.77
C LYS A 120 9.67 -25.96 -19.82
N GLU A 121 10.13 -24.71 -19.92
CA GLU A 121 9.52 -23.59 -19.23
C GLU A 121 8.01 -23.68 -19.51
N PRO A 122 7.17 -23.73 -18.47
CA PRO A 122 5.74 -23.82 -18.70
C PRO A 122 5.34 -22.55 -19.45
N ALA A 123 4.69 -22.72 -20.61
CA ALA A 123 4.15 -21.66 -21.46
C ALA A 123 3.28 -20.62 -20.72
N VAL A 124 2.91 -20.92 -19.47
CA VAL A 124 2.28 -20.04 -18.48
C VAL A 124 3.08 -18.75 -18.22
N VAL A 125 4.42 -18.79 -18.31
CA VAL A 125 5.28 -17.63 -17.99
C VAL A 125 5.18 -16.52 -19.05
N ALA A 126 4.94 -16.86 -20.31
CA ALA A 126 4.88 -15.88 -21.41
C ALA A 126 3.50 -15.20 -21.55
N GLY A 127 2.39 -15.92 -21.25
CA GLY A 127 1.04 -15.37 -21.34
C GLY A 127 0.61 -14.51 -20.14
N ALA A 128 1.23 -14.71 -18.98
CA ALA A 128 0.89 -13.98 -17.76
C ALA A 128 1.34 -12.50 -17.79
N GLY A 129 2.41 -12.17 -18.54
CA GLY A 129 3.01 -10.83 -18.53
C GLY A 129 2.10 -9.67 -18.93
N ALA A 130 1.15 -9.89 -19.87
CA ALA A 130 0.28 -8.82 -20.36
C ALA A 130 -0.96 -8.59 -19.46
N ILE A 131 -1.53 -9.64 -18.88
CA ILE A 131 -2.73 -9.57 -18.02
C ILE A 131 -2.36 -9.00 -16.64
N ILE A 132 -1.19 -9.39 -16.12
CA ILE A 132 -0.64 -8.94 -14.82
C ILE A 132 -0.49 -7.41 -14.77
N VAL A 133 -0.07 -6.77 -15.86
CA VAL A 133 0.20 -5.32 -15.91
C VAL A 133 -1.07 -4.49 -15.69
N VAL A 134 -2.21 -4.91 -16.22
CA VAL A 134 -3.47 -4.14 -16.10
C VAL A 134 -4.11 -4.35 -14.72
N ALA A 135 -4.08 -5.57 -14.18
CA ALA A 135 -4.74 -5.91 -12.92
C ALA A 135 -4.05 -5.33 -11.68
N LEU A 136 -2.73 -5.11 -11.74
CA LEU A 136 -1.90 -4.67 -10.62
C LEU A 136 -1.46 -3.20 -10.70
N ALA A 137 -1.85 -2.45 -11.73
CA ALA A 137 -1.55 -1.02 -11.89
C ALA A 137 -2.34 -0.11 -10.91
N ILE A 138 -2.47 -0.53 -9.66
CA ILE A 138 -3.24 0.17 -8.61
C ILE A 138 -2.45 1.35 -8.05
N PHE A 139 -1.11 1.24 -8.02
CA PHE A 139 -0.21 2.21 -7.38
C PHE A 139 0.77 2.88 -8.36
N SER A 140 1.69 2.12 -8.94
CA SER A 140 2.76 2.66 -9.81
C SER A 140 3.44 1.56 -10.62
N LYS A 141 4.30 1.95 -11.57
CA LYS A 141 5.18 1.01 -12.31
C LYS A 141 6.20 0.32 -11.39
N SER A 142 6.67 0.99 -10.34
CA SER A 142 7.61 0.42 -9.37
C SER A 142 6.98 -0.72 -8.58
N TRP A 143 5.72 -0.57 -8.17
CA TRP A 143 4.93 -1.64 -7.54
C TRP A 143 4.77 -2.85 -8.46
N LEU A 144 4.51 -2.65 -9.75
CA LEU A 144 4.35 -3.73 -10.72
C LEU A 144 5.57 -4.65 -10.80
N ALA A 145 6.78 -4.08 -10.81
CA ALA A 145 8.02 -4.86 -10.86
C ALA A 145 8.18 -5.77 -9.63
N VAL A 146 7.87 -5.25 -8.44
CA VAL A 146 7.95 -6.01 -7.19
C VAL A 146 6.87 -7.09 -7.12
N ALA A 147 5.64 -6.76 -7.52
CA ALA A 147 4.55 -7.73 -7.56
C ALA A 147 4.87 -8.88 -8.51
N ALA A 148 5.45 -8.60 -9.70
CA ALA A 148 5.90 -9.62 -10.64
C ALA A 148 7.02 -10.51 -10.07
N ALA A 149 7.98 -9.94 -9.33
CA ALA A 149 9.01 -10.70 -8.63
C ALA A 149 8.42 -11.66 -7.60
N LEU A 150 7.49 -11.17 -6.77
CA LEU A 150 6.80 -12.00 -5.77
C LEU A 150 5.94 -13.09 -6.42
N LEU A 151 5.23 -12.81 -7.51
CA LEU A 151 4.47 -13.81 -8.27
C LEU A 151 5.35 -14.92 -8.81
N THR A 152 6.43 -14.53 -9.50
CA THR A 152 7.40 -15.47 -10.06
C THR A 152 7.94 -16.37 -8.96
N ALA A 153 8.17 -15.80 -7.78
CA ALA A 153 8.70 -16.55 -6.66
C ALA A 153 7.69 -17.46 -5.96
N GLY A 154 6.44 -17.01 -5.79
CA GLY A 154 5.34 -17.84 -5.28
C GLY A 154 5.05 -19.04 -6.18
N LEU A 155 4.96 -18.81 -7.50
CA LEU A 155 4.73 -19.87 -8.49
C LEU A 155 5.87 -20.88 -8.55
N SER A 156 7.11 -20.39 -8.42
CA SER A 156 8.30 -21.23 -8.36
C SER A 156 8.27 -22.13 -7.11
N ALA A 157 8.10 -21.54 -5.92
CA ALA A 157 8.01 -22.30 -4.66
C ALA A 157 6.89 -23.36 -4.68
N ALA A 158 5.71 -23.02 -5.20
CA ALA A 158 4.59 -23.94 -5.34
C ALA A 158 4.88 -25.11 -6.30
N SER A 159 5.53 -24.84 -7.43
CA SER A 159 5.93 -25.86 -8.40
C SER A 159 6.99 -26.81 -7.84
N TYR A 160 7.90 -26.28 -7.02
CA TYR A 160 8.95 -27.07 -6.38
C TYR A 160 8.43 -27.99 -5.26
N LYS A 161 7.43 -27.55 -4.49
CA LYS A 161 6.76 -28.39 -3.48
C LYS A 161 6.04 -29.61 -4.09
N ARG A 162 5.62 -29.54 -5.36
CA ARG A 162 4.99 -30.67 -6.07
C ARG A 162 5.98 -31.72 -6.57
N ASN A 163 7.26 -31.37 -6.77
CA ASN A 163 8.31 -32.28 -7.27
C ASN A 163 9.05 -32.98 -6.11
N VAL A 164 8.32 -33.74 -5.30
CA VAL A 164 8.77 -34.39 -4.04
C VAL A 164 9.81 -35.52 -4.24
N ASN A 165 10.14 -35.88 -5.49
CA ASN A 165 11.04 -37.02 -5.78
C ASN A 165 12.55 -36.75 -5.65
N LYS A 166 12.99 -35.53 -5.26
CA LYS A 166 14.42 -35.21 -5.15
C LYS A 166 14.83 -34.89 -3.71
N LYS A 167 15.22 -35.94 -2.97
CA LYS A 167 15.74 -35.92 -1.59
C LYS A 167 17.22 -35.50 -1.48
N GLU A 168 17.71 -34.62 -2.36
CA GLU A 168 19.10 -34.15 -2.27
C GLU A 168 19.19 -33.04 -1.20
N ARG A 169 20.09 -33.17 -0.20
CA ARG A 169 20.24 -32.15 0.86
C ARG A 169 20.57 -30.77 0.31
N ASP A 170 21.40 -30.70 -0.74
CA ASP A 170 21.75 -29.45 -1.42
C ASP A 170 20.51 -28.76 -2.02
N TYR A 171 19.56 -29.54 -2.52
CA TYR A 171 18.32 -29.01 -3.06
C TYR A 171 17.38 -28.47 -1.97
N GLN A 172 17.24 -29.17 -0.85
CA GLN A 172 16.45 -28.67 0.29
C GLN A 172 17.04 -27.39 0.87
N PHE A 173 18.38 -27.30 0.93
CA PHE A 173 19.06 -26.08 1.35
C PHE A 173 18.79 -24.90 0.40
N LYS A 174 18.91 -25.12 -0.92
CA LYS A 174 18.58 -24.10 -1.95
C LYS A 174 17.12 -23.65 -1.88
N LEU A 175 16.17 -24.55 -1.60
CA LEU A 175 14.77 -24.23 -1.42
C LEU A 175 14.53 -23.35 -0.19
N GLN A 176 15.16 -23.66 0.95
CA GLN A 176 15.08 -22.84 2.16
C GLN A 176 15.65 -21.43 1.94
N GLN A 177 16.82 -21.33 1.28
CA GLN A 177 17.40 -20.03 0.92
C GLN A 177 16.45 -19.20 0.05
N TYR A 178 15.79 -19.87 -0.89
CA TYR A 178 14.81 -19.22 -1.74
C TYR A 178 13.57 -18.72 -0.97
N GLU A 179 12.99 -19.55 -0.10
CA GLU A 179 11.85 -19.14 0.75
C GLU A 179 12.20 -17.94 1.65
N ILE A 180 13.44 -17.88 2.17
CA ILE A 180 13.95 -16.73 2.93
C ILE A 180 14.00 -15.47 2.05
N GLN A 181 14.51 -15.56 0.82
CA GLN A 181 14.57 -14.41 -0.10
C GLN A 181 13.16 -13.90 -0.45
N VAL A 182 12.19 -14.80 -0.66
CA VAL A 182 10.79 -14.42 -0.90
C VAL A 182 10.23 -13.66 0.29
N LYS A 183 10.43 -14.17 1.51
CA LYS A 183 9.98 -13.52 2.74
C LYS A 183 10.60 -12.13 2.90
N GLN A 184 11.92 -12.00 2.73
CA GLN A 184 12.62 -10.71 2.80
C GLN A 184 12.10 -9.71 1.77
N THR A 185 11.83 -10.19 0.54
CA THR A 185 11.29 -9.36 -0.55
C THR A 185 9.90 -8.85 -0.21
N ARG A 186 9.03 -9.72 0.31
CA ARG A 186 7.69 -9.38 0.76
C ARG A 186 7.74 -8.35 1.89
N ASP A 187 8.55 -8.60 2.92
CA ASP A 187 8.64 -7.72 4.08
C ASP A 187 9.19 -6.33 3.65
N LYS A 188 10.21 -6.29 2.79
CA LYS A 188 10.74 -5.03 2.20
C LYS A 188 9.68 -4.28 1.40
N MET A 189 8.90 -4.99 0.58
CA MET A 189 7.80 -4.41 -0.19
C MET A 189 6.75 -3.78 0.73
N THR A 190 6.30 -4.53 1.74
CA THR A 190 5.30 -4.06 2.70
C THR A 190 5.81 -2.83 3.46
N ASN A 191 7.10 -2.81 3.86
CA ASN A 191 7.71 -1.65 4.51
C ASN A 191 7.69 -0.41 3.62
N GLY A 192 8.10 -0.54 2.35
CA GLY A 192 8.11 0.56 1.40
C GLY A 192 6.72 1.13 1.16
N ILE A 193 5.72 0.25 1.05
CA ILE A 193 4.31 0.65 0.92
C ILE A 193 3.83 1.42 2.14
N ILE A 194 4.11 0.91 3.34
CA ILE A 194 3.74 1.59 4.59
C ILE A 194 4.40 2.97 4.66
N ALA A 195 5.67 3.08 4.29
CA ALA A 195 6.39 4.35 4.28
C ALA A 195 5.77 5.36 3.30
N ASP A 196 5.52 4.94 2.06
CA ASP A 196 4.89 5.80 1.04
C ASP A 196 3.48 6.24 1.43
N LEU A 197 2.69 5.36 2.07
CA LEU A 197 1.35 5.70 2.55
C LEU A 197 1.39 6.65 3.75
N LYS A 198 2.35 6.48 4.67
CA LYS A 198 2.54 7.42 5.78
C LYS A 198 2.91 8.80 5.26
N GLU A 199 3.82 8.88 4.32
CA GLU A 199 4.21 10.15 3.69
C GLU A 199 3.01 10.81 3.00
N TRP A 200 2.24 10.05 2.20
CA TRP A 200 1.03 10.57 1.54
C TRP A 200 0.00 11.10 2.55
N LEU A 201 -0.23 10.38 3.64
CA LEU A 201 -1.14 10.83 4.70
C LEU A 201 -0.61 12.07 5.44
N SER A 202 0.69 12.15 5.72
CA SER A 202 1.30 13.34 6.31
C SER A 202 1.22 14.56 5.39
N GLN A 203 1.23 14.37 4.07
CA GLN A 203 0.96 15.46 3.12
C GLN A 203 -0.51 15.89 3.14
N ALA A 204 -1.44 14.95 3.31
CA ALA A 204 -2.86 15.24 3.46
C ALA A 204 -3.15 16.03 4.75
N GLU A 205 -2.51 15.68 5.86
CA GLU A 205 -2.57 16.39 7.14
C GLU A 205 -2.08 17.85 6.98
N LYS A 206 -0.89 18.05 6.38
CA LYS A 206 -0.38 19.40 6.06
C LYS A 206 -1.32 20.20 5.16
N GLN A 207 -2.04 19.54 4.24
CA GLN A 207 -3.02 20.21 3.40
C GLN A 207 -4.26 20.61 4.21
N SER A 208 -4.74 19.74 5.09
CA SER A 208 -5.83 20.04 6.02
C SER A 208 -5.50 21.31 6.81
N ASP A 209 -4.31 21.39 7.40
CA ASP A 209 -3.87 22.57 8.16
C ASP A 209 -3.92 23.86 7.32
N LYS A 210 -3.46 23.81 6.05
CA LYS A 210 -3.53 24.95 5.13
C LYS A 210 -4.97 25.39 4.83
N ILE A 211 -5.87 24.43 4.65
CA ILE A 211 -7.29 24.71 4.39
C ILE A 211 -7.91 25.36 5.63
N LEU A 212 -7.67 24.80 6.82
CA LEU A 212 -8.16 25.35 8.09
C LEU A 212 -7.67 26.80 8.29
N ALA A 213 -6.38 27.06 8.06
CA ALA A 213 -5.83 28.40 8.11
C ALA A 213 -6.53 29.38 7.14
N SER A 214 -6.95 28.92 5.96
CA SER A 214 -7.68 29.76 4.99
C SER A 214 -9.07 30.21 5.50
N PHE A 215 -9.68 29.41 6.38
CA PHE A 215 -10.93 29.76 7.07
C PHE A 215 -10.69 30.54 8.38
N ASN A 216 -9.44 30.83 8.72
CA ASN A 216 -9.01 31.41 9.99
C ASN A 216 -9.50 30.59 11.20
N VAL A 217 -9.37 29.26 11.11
CA VAL A 217 -9.63 28.33 12.21
C VAL A 217 -8.36 27.50 12.46
N GLU A 218 -7.91 27.42 13.71
CA GLU A 218 -6.72 26.67 14.17
C GLU A 218 -7.00 25.93 15.47
#